data_AF-A0A2M8BTV0-F1
#
_entry.id   AF-A0A2M8BTV0-F1
#
_cell.length_a   1.000
_cell.length_b   1.000
_cell.length_c   1.000
_cell.angle_alpha   90.00
_cell.angle_beta   90.00
_cell.angle_gamma   90.00
#
_symmetry.space_group_name_H-M   'P 1'
#
loop_
_entity.id
_entity.type
_entity.pdbx_description
1 polymer ?
#
loop_
_entity_poly.entity_id
_entity_poly.type
_entity_poly.pdbx_seq_one_letter_code
_entity_poly.pdbx_strand_id
1 'polypeptide(L)'
;MKGQKMDLFWTKIIPECVAKYPWGGEFTAKMSLKRYQEGIKSKIKAMDENEFDLFLAAVVMQASRDQMMGVNLTEKVGFLRGLRA
;
A
#
# COMPACT_ATOMS: atom_id res chain seq x y z
N MET A 1 20.71 14.71 13.76
CA MET A 1 19.31 14.25 13.82
C MET A 1 19.14 13.16 12.77
N LYS A 2 18.93 11.89 13.17
CA LYS A 2 18.66 10.80 12.21
C LYS A 2 17.29 11.08 11.60
N GLY A 3 17.28 11.60 10.38
CA GLY A 3 16.04 11.84 9.63
C GLY A 3 15.25 10.54 9.59
N GLN A 4 14.05 10.55 10.16
CA GLN A 4 13.05 9.52 9.88
C GLN A 4 12.87 9.52 8.36
N LYS A 5 13.44 8.52 7.67
CA LYS A 5 13.09 8.27 6.27
C LYS A 5 11.57 8.10 6.26
N MET A 6 10.85 9.06 5.68
CA MET A 6 9.42 8.91 5.44
C MET A 6 9.22 7.59 4.70
N ASP A 7 8.35 6.74 5.22
CA ASP A 7 8.07 5.44 4.61
C ASP A 7 7.36 5.67 3.27
N LEU A 8 8.15 5.74 2.19
CA LEU A 8 7.72 5.97 0.81
C LEU A 8 6.54 5.07 0.43
N PHE A 9 6.49 3.86 1.00
CA PHE A 9 5.40 2.91 0.80
C PHE A 9 4.05 3.48 1.25
N TRP A 10 3.97 3.99 2.49
CA TRP A 10 2.72 4.50 3.05
C TRP A 10 2.45 5.96 2.69
N THR A 11 3.48 6.74 2.39
CA THR A 11 3.33 8.17 2.10
C THR A 11 3.10 8.48 0.62
N LYS A 12 3.42 7.55 -0.29
CA LYS A 12 3.28 7.77 -1.74
C LYS A 12 2.69 6.57 -2.48
N ILE A 13 3.37 5.42 -2.43
CA ILE A 13 3.03 4.26 -3.28
C ILE A 13 1.60 3.76 -3.02
N ILE A 14 1.26 3.48 -1.76
CA ILE A 14 -0.08 3.00 -1.38
C ILE A 14 -1.15 4.05 -1.69
N PRO A 15 -1.02 5.33 -1.28
CA PRO A 15 -1.96 6.38 -1.68
C PRO A 15 -2.25 6.44 -3.18
N GLU A 16 -1.22 6.41 -4.03
CA GLU A 16 -1.38 6.46 -5.49
C GLU A 16 -2.08 5.22 -6.06
N CYS A 17 -1.88 4.04 -5.45
CA CYS A 17 -2.58 2.82 -5.85
C CYS A 17 -4.05 2.83 -5.38
N VAL A 18 -4.28 3.22 -4.12
CA VAL A 18 -5.61 3.29 -3.49
C VAL A 18 -6.53 4.28 -4.20
N ALA A 19 -6.00 5.43 -4.62
CA ALA A 19 -6.78 6.46 -5.32
C ALA A 19 -7.43 5.97 -6.62
N LYS A 20 -7.01 4.82 -7.17
CA LYS A 20 -7.57 4.22 -8.39
C LYS A 20 -8.79 3.32 -8.11
N TYR A 21 -9.09 3.04 -6.85
CA TYR A 21 -10.22 2.20 -6.45
C TYR A 21 -11.42 3.07 -6.06
N PRO A 22 -12.66 2.65 -6.33
CA PRO A 22 -13.87 3.40 -5.95
C PRO A 22 -13.95 3.71 -4.45
N TRP A 23 -13.49 2.79 -3.60
CA TRP A 23 -13.45 2.97 -2.14
C TRP A 23 -12.28 3.84 -1.65
N GLY A 24 -11.34 4.21 -2.54
CA GLY A 24 -10.17 5.01 -2.18
C GLY A 24 -10.52 6.39 -1.62
N GLY A 25 -11.67 6.94 -2.01
CA GLY A 25 -12.17 8.22 -1.50
C GLY A 25 -12.50 8.22 0.00
N GLU A 26 -12.66 7.04 0.62
CA GLU A 26 -12.83 6.91 2.08
C GLU A 26 -11.57 7.33 2.85
N PHE A 27 -10.40 7.33 2.19
CA PHE A 27 -9.10 7.56 2.79
C PHE A 27 -8.60 8.97 2.57
N THR A 28 -8.92 9.88 3.49
CA THR A 28 -8.62 11.31 3.36
C THR A 28 -7.36 11.73 4.13
N ALA A 29 -6.74 12.83 3.69
CA ALA A 29 -5.58 13.43 4.37
C ALA A 29 -5.85 13.92 5.80
N LYS A 30 -7.12 13.98 6.23
CA LYS A 30 -7.52 14.33 7.60
C LYS A 30 -7.44 13.15 8.57
N MET A 31 -7.28 11.92 8.08
CA MET A 31 -7.14 10.73 8.91
C MET A 31 -5.75 10.66 9.54
N SER A 32 -5.66 10.09 10.75
CA SER A 32 -4.35 9.75 11.31
C SER A 32 -3.69 8.62 10.51
N LEU A 33 -2.36 8.62 10.44
CA LEU A 33 -1.60 7.59 9.72
C LEU A 33 -1.98 6.16 10.15
N LYS A 34 -2.20 5.96 11.45
CA LYS A 34 -2.63 4.67 11.99
C LYS A 34 -3.99 4.23 11.43
N ARG A 35 -5.00 5.11 11.48
CA ARG A 35 -6.34 4.81 10.95
C ARG A 35 -6.33 4.58 9.44
N TYR A 36 -5.54 5.38 8.73
CA TYR A 36 -5.32 5.21 7.30
C TYR A 36 -4.77 3.81 7.00
N GLN A 37 -3.65 3.44 7.64
CA GLN A 37 -3.02 2.14 7.43
C GLN A 37 -3.94 0.97 7.82
N GLU A 38 -4.63 1.06 8.95
CA GLU A 38 -5.56 0.02 9.42
C GLU A 38 -6.73 -0.18 8.45
N GLY A 39 -7.34 0.91 7.97
CA GLY A 39 -8.44 0.82 7.02
C GLY A 39 -8.00 0.24 5.67
N ILE A 40 -6.82 0.62 5.15
CA ILE A 40 -6.28 0.03 3.93
C ILE A 40 -6.01 -1.47 4.10
N LYS A 41 -5.40 -1.87 5.22
CA LYS A 41 -5.19 -3.29 5.53
C LYS A 41 -6.53 -4.05 5.58
N SER A 42 -7.58 -3.44 6.14
CA SER A 42 -8.92 -4.02 6.18
C SER A 42 -9.51 -4.23 4.78
N LYS A 43 -9.39 -3.23 3.89
CA LYS A 43 -9.84 -3.36 2.49
C LYS A 43 -9.08 -4.49 1.78
N ILE A 44 -7.75 -4.54 1.90
CA ILE A 44 -6.90 -5.57 1.29
C ILE A 44 -7.28 -6.98 1.78
N LYS A 45 -7.61 -7.13 3.06
CA LYS A 45 -8.09 -8.40 3.64
C LYS A 45 -9.41 -8.86 3.04
N ALA A 46 -10.30 -7.92 2.70
CA ALA A 46 -11.62 -8.20 2.17
C ALA A 46 -11.65 -8.40 0.64
N MET A 47 -10.55 -8.08 -0.07
CA MET A 47 -10.44 -8.32 -1.51
C MET A 47 -10.53 -9.81 -1.81
N ASP A 48 -11.16 -10.16 -2.94
CA ASP A 48 -11.03 -11.49 -3.53
C ASP A 48 -9.62 -11.68 -4.15
N GLU A 49 -9.31 -12.90 -4.60
CA GLU A 49 -7.99 -13.22 -5.15
C GLU A 49 -7.64 -12.39 -6.39
N ASN A 50 -8.59 -12.21 -7.31
CA ASN A 50 -8.35 -11.48 -8.55
C ASN A 50 -8.15 -9.98 -8.28
N GLU A 51 -8.98 -9.38 -7.42
CA GLU A 51 -8.85 -7.99 -7.02
C GLU A 51 -7.51 -7.74 -6.32
N PHE A 52 -7.11 -8.66 -5.44
CA PHE A 52 -5.84 -8.57 -4.75
C PHE A 52 -4.64 -8.70 -5.68
N ASP A 53 -4.64 -9.63 -6.62
CA ASP A 53 -3.53 -9.80 -7.55
C ASP A 53 -3.37 -8.56 -8.46
N LEU A 54 -4.48 -7.96 -8.90
CA LEU A 54 -4.47 -6.69 -9.61
C LEU A 54 -3.94 -5.54 -8.74
N PHE A 55 -4.36 -5.47 -7.48
CA PHE A 55 -3.86 -4.49 -6.51
C PHE A 55 -2.36 -4.63 -6.29
N LEU A 56 -1.89 -5.86 -6.07
CA LEU A 56 -0.49 -6.17 -5.83
C LEU A 56 0.37 -5.84 -7.05
N ALA A 57 -0.11 -6.16 -8.26
CA ALA A 57 0.57 -5.77 -9.49
C ALA A 57 0.71 -4.25 -9.61
N ALA A 58 -0.36 -3.49 -9.33
CA ALA A 58 -0.32 -2.03 -9.33
C ALA A 58 0.71 -1.48 -8.33
N VAL A 59 0.77 -2.04 -7.13
CA VAL A 59 1.76 -1.67 -6.10
C VAL A 59 3.19 -1.97 -6.57
N VAL A 60 3.44 -3.14 -7.15
CA VAL A 60 4.78 -3.51 -7.67
C VAL A 60 5.21 -2.56 -8.79
N MET A 61 4.32 -2.25 -9.72
CA MET A 61 4.61 -1.31 -10.81
C MET A 61 4.88 0.11 -10.29
N GLN A 62 4.09 0.57 -9.32
CA GLN A 62 4.28 1.90 -8.73
C GLN A 62 5.58 1.98 -7.91
N ALA A 63 5.84 0.98 -7.07
CA ALA A 63 7.07 0.88 -6.30
C ALA A 63 8.32 0.89 -7.21
N SER A 64 8.26 0.16 -8.32
CA SER A 64 9.33 0.15 -9.33
C SER A 64 9.55 1.52 -9.96
N ARG A 65 8.46 2.24 -10.34
CA ARG A 65 8.54 3.63 -10.84
C ARG A 65 9.19 4.57 -9.83
N ASP A 66 8.89 4.38 -8.55
CA ASP A 66 9.44 5.16 -7.43
C ASP A 66 10.78 4.61 -6.89
N GLN A 67 11.44 3.72 -7.65
CA GLN A 67 12.74 3.14 -7.32
C GLN A 67 12.81 2.35 -6.00
N MET A 68 11.68 1.89 -5.47
CA MET A 68 11.62 0.88 -4.41
C MET A 68 11.77 -0.50 -5.04
N MET A 69 12.98 -1.07 -4.96
CA MET A 69 13.35 -2.35 -5.58
C MET A 69 14.10 -3.26 -4.61
N GLY A 70 14.36 -4.50 -5.04
CA GLY A 70 15.15 -5.48 -4.28
C GLY A 70 14.47 -5.87 -2.97
N VAL A 71 15.26 -6.04 -1.91
CA VAL A 71 14.79 -6.50 -0.59
C VAL A 71 13.63 -5.65 -0.05
N ASN A 72 13.70 -4.32 -0.19
CA ASN A 72 12.63 -3.43 0.27
C ASN A 72 11.29 -3.73 -0.40
N LEU A 73 11.29 -3.97 -1.72
CA LEU A 73 10.07 -4.32 -2.45
C LEU A 73 9.57 -5.72 -2.04
N THR A 74 10.48 -6.69 -1.94
CA THR A 74 10.16 -8.05 -1.51
C THR A 74 9.49 -8.08 -0.13
N GLU A 75 9.99 -7.29 0.82
CA GLU A 75 9.39 -7.17 2.15
C GLU A 75 7.96 -6.59 2.08
N LYS A 76 7.71 -5.56 1.26
CA LYS A 76 6.37 -4.99 1.12
C LYS A 76 5.40 -5.94 0.42
N VAL A 77 5.85 -6.69 -0.58
CA VAL A 77 5.05 -7.75 -1.23
C VAL A 77 4.70 -8.85 -0.23
N GLY A 78 5.69 -9.33 0.54
CA GLY A 78 5.50 -10.33 1.58
C GLY A 78 4.52 -9.84 2.66
N PHE A 79 4.67 -8.60 3.11
CA PHE A 79 3.74 -7.96 4.04
C PHE A 79 2.30 -7.95 3.51
N LEU A 80 2.07 -7.53 2.26
CA LEU A 80 0.74 -7.48 1.66
C LEU A 80 0.11 -8.87 1.51
N ARG A 81 0.89 -9.86 1.06
CA ARG A 81 0.43 -11.25 0.97
C ARG A 81 0.08 -11.81 2.36
N GLY A 82 0.90 -11.51 3.36
CA GLY A 82 0.67 -11.91 4.75
C GLY A 82 -0.57 -11.29 5.41
N LEU A 83 -1.17 -10.26 4.82
CA LEU A 83 -2.46 -9.76 5.30
C LEU A 83 -3.62 -10.72 4.99
N ARG A 84 -3.50 -11.53 3.93
CA ARG A 84 -4.57 -12.41 3.42
C ARG A 84 -4.36 -13.89 3.76
N ALA A 85 -3.25 -14.24 4.40
CA ALA A 85 -2.96 -15.59 4.89
C ALA A 85 -3.72 -15.90 6.19
#